data_AF-A0A2M8Q847-F1
#
_entry.id   AF-A0A2M8Q847-F1
#
_cell.length_a   1.000
_cell.length_b   1.000
_cell.length_c   1.000
_cell.angle_alpha   90.00
_cell.angle_beta   90.00
_cell.angle_gamma   90.00
#
_symmetry.space_group_name_H-M   'P 1'
#
loop_
_entity.id
_entity.type
_entity.pdbx_description
1 polymer ?
#
loop_
_entity_poly.entity_id
_entity_poly.type
_entity_poly.pdbx_seq_one_letter_code
_entity_poly.pdbx_strand_id
1 'polypeptide(L)' 'MAKVVVLGAGVMGSAFTMPLADNGHAVSLVGTHLDTDIIEEIHETRVHPRLRARLRDSVA' A
#
# COMPACT_ATOMS: atom_id res chain seq x y z
N MET A 1 13.89 6.33 11.42
CA MET A 1 12.58 5.70 11.19
C MET A 1 11.53 6.78 11.12
N ALA A 2 10.93 7.02 9.94
CA ALA A 2 9.86 7.99 9.76
C ALA A 2 8.49 7.29 9.71
N LYS A 3 7.42 8.04 10.02
CA LYS A 3 6.03 7.63 9.77
C LYS A 3 5.57 8.29 8.49
N VAL A 4 5.15 7.51 7.49
CA VAL A 4 4.74 8.01 6.18
C VAL A 4 3.32 7.55 5.89
N VAL A 5 2.48 8.49 5.49
CA VAL A 5 1.13 8.21 5.00
C VAL A 5 1.13 8.44 3.50
N VAL A 6 0.70 7.44 2.74
CA VAL A 6 0.44 7.55 1.30
C VAL A 6 -1.06 7.55 1.11
N LEU A 7 -1.62 8.68 0.66
CA LEU A 7 -3.05 8.83 0.40
C LEU A 7 -3.35 8.50 -1.08
N GLY A 8 -4.20 7.49 -1.29
CA GLY A 8 -4.56 6.92 -2.58
C GLY A 8 -3.93 5.54 -2.78
N ALA A 9 -4.77 4.50 -2.87
CA ALA A 9 -4.31 3.11 -2.94
C ALA A 9 -4.17 2.55 -4.36
N GLY A 10 -4.31 3.40 -5.38
CA GLY A 10 -4.02 3.02 -6.77
C GLY A 10 -2.57 2.59 -7.01
N VAL A 11 -2.27 2.23 -8.26
CA VAL A 11 -1.00 1.60 -8.67
C VAL A 11 0.24 2.38 -8.21
N MET A 12 0.29 3.69 -8.42
CA MET A 12 1.46 4.49 -8.06
C MET A 12 1.61 4.65 -6.54
N GLY A 13 0.51 4.92 -5.82
CA GLY A 13 0.56 5.07 -4.36
C GLY A 13 1.06 3.80 -3.69
N SER A 14 0.50 2.66 -4.08
CA SER A 14 0.91 1.34 -3.60
C SER A 14 2.32 0.94 -4.02
N ALA A 15 2.78 1.32 -5.21
CA ALA A 15 4.17 1.08 -5.61
C ALA A 15 5.15 1.92 -4.76
N PHE A 16 4.76 3.14 -4.40
CA PHE A 16 5.60 4.07 -3.64
C PHE A 16 5.82 3.62 -2.19
N THR A 17 4.90 2.84 -1.61
CA THR A 17 5.07 2.29 -0.25
C THR A 17 6.21 1.28 -0.17
N MET A 18 6.54 0.61 -1.27
CA MET A 18 7.52 -0.47 -1.31
C MET A 18 8.94 -0.01 -0.96
N PRO A 19 9.54 0.99 -1.64
CA PRO A 19 10.86 1.48 -1.26
C PRO A 19 10.87 2.14 0.13
N LEU A 20 9.77 2.75 0.58
CA LEU A 20 9.68 3.34 1.92
C LEU A 20 9.74 2.25 3.01
N ALA A 21 8.98 1.17 2.81
CA ALA A 21 8.99 0.00 3.66
C ALA A 21 10.36 -0.70 3.65
N ASP A 22 10.97 -0.86 2.47
CA ASP A 22 12.31 -1.47 2.30
C ASP A 22 13.40 -0.64 3.01
N ASN A 23 13.22 0.68 3.12
CA ASN A 23 14.11 1.58 3.90
C ASN A 23 13.77 1.65 5.41
N GLY A 24 12.92 0.77 5.91
CA GLY A 24 12.61 0.67 7.34
C GLY A 24 11.74 1.82 7.88
N HIS A 25 10.96 2.47 7.03
CA HIS A 25 9.93 3.42 7.47
C HIS A 25 8.63 2.69 7.85
N ALA A 26 7.86 3.27 8.77
CA ALA A 26 6.51 2.81 9.06
C ALA A 26 5.57 3.48 8.05
N VAL A 27 4.93 2.68 7.20
CA VAL A 27 4.14 3.17 6.07
C VAL A 27 2.68 2.76 6.23
N SER A 28 1.78 3.74 6.09
CA SER A 28 0.34 3.51 6.02
C SER A 28 -0.16 3.85 4.62
N LEU A 29 -0.76 2.89 3.94
CA LEU A 29 -1.42 3.08 2.66
C LEU A 29 -2.91 3.35 2.90
N VAL A 30 -3.36 4.57 2.65
CA VAL A 30 -4.74 4.97 2.94
C VAL A 30 -5.50 5.13 1.63
N GLY A 31 -6.47 4.26 1.40
CA GLY A 31 -7.40 4.38 0.28
C GLY A 31 -8.47 5.45 0.51
N THR A 32 -9.10 5.86 -0.59
CA THR A 32 -10.32 6.67 -0.57
C THR A 32 -11.54 5.80 -0.94
N HIS A 33 -12.73 6.39 -0.98
CA HIS A 33 -13.94 5.70 -1.46
C HIS A 33 -13.82 5.19 -2.91
N LEU A 34 -12.86 5.71 -3.69
CA LEU A 34 -12.57 5.24 -5.05
C LEU A 34 -11.68 3.99 -5.09
N ASP A 35 -11.05 3.63 -3.97
CA ASP A 35 -10.08 2.54 -3.88
C ASP A 35 -10.60 1.32 -3.09
N THR A 36 -11.90 1.28 -2.77
CA THR A 36 -12.51 0.28 -1.87
C THR A 36 -12.13 -1.15 -2.26
N ASP A 37 -12.41 -1.56 -3.50
CA ASP A 37 -12.10 -2.90 -4.00
C ASP A 37 -10.59 -3.22 -3.94
N ILE A 38 -9.74 -2.21 -4.16
CA ILE A 38 -8.28 -2.37 -4.09
C ILE A 38 -7.85 -2.64 -2.65
N ILE A 39 -8.37 -1.86 -1.70
CA ILE A 39 -8.06 -2.00 -0.28
C ILE A 39 -8.57 -3.33 0.26
N GLU A 40 -9.78 -3.74 -0.10
CA GLU A 40 -10.35 -5.04 0.29
C GLU A 40 -9.46 -6.19 -0.20
N GLU A 41 -9.08 -6.20 -1.49
CA GLU A 41 -8.22 -7.27 -2.02
C GLU A 41 -6.81 -7.25 -1.40
N ILE A 42 -6.25 -6.07 -1.11
CA ILE A 42 -4.98 -5.96 -0.37
C ILE A 42 -5.13 -6.52 1.06
N HIS A 43 -6.25 -6.28 1.75
CA HIS A 43 -6.48 -6.85 3.08
C HIS A 43 -6.59 -8.38 3.05
N GLU A 44 -7.25 -8.94 2.03
CA GLU A 44 -7.47 -10.38 1.92
C GLU A 44 -6.23 -11.13 1.44
N THR A 45 -5.58 -10.62 0.39
CA THR A 45 -4.55 -11.36 -0.36
C THR A 45 -3.15 -10.80 -0.15
N ARG A 46 -3.06 -9.56 0.34
CA ARG A 46 -1.84 -8.75 0.37
C ARG A 46 -1.26 -8.43 -1.00
N VAL A 47 -2.03 -8.65 -2.07
CA VAL A 47 -1.64 -8.37 -3.45
C VAL A 47 -2.49 -7.23 -3.98
N HIS A 48 -1.85 -6.23 -4.57
CA HIS A 48 -2.59 -5.17 -5.24
C HIS A 48 -3.10 -5.67 -6.61
N PRO A 49 -4.40 -5.57 -6.92
CA PRO A 49 -5.02 -6.23 -8.07
C PRO A 49 -4.45 -5.79 -9.43
N ARG A 50 -4.20 -4.48 -9.60
CA ARG A 50 -3.63 -3.93 -10.87
C ARG A 50 -2.10 -3.94 -10.93
N LEU A 51 -1.41 -3.64 -9.83
CA LEU A 51 0.06 -3.70 -9.74
C LEU A 51 0.59 -5.14 -9.78
N ARG A 52 -0.24 -6.13 -9.40
CA ARG A 52 0.09 -7.57 -9.36
C ARG A 52 1.34 -7.86 -8.54
N ALA A 53 1.53 -7.09 -7.46
CA ALA A 53 2.63 -7.25 -6.52
C ALA A 53 2.08 -7.43 -5.11
N ARG A 54 2.73 -8.31 -4.34
CA ARG A 54 2.48 -8.45 -2.91
C ARG A 54 3.11 -7.26 -2.18
N LEU A 55 2.30 -6.53 -1.39
CA LEU A 55 2.79 -5.45 -0.54
C LEU A 55 3.68 -6.01 0.57
N ARG A 56 4.62 -5.19 1.06
CA ARG A 56 5.45 -5.57 2.21
C ARG A 56 4.59 -5.74 3.45
N ASP A 57 4.98 -6.66 4.32
CA ASP A 57 4.25 -6.92 5.57
C ASP A 57 4.28 -5.71 6.53
N SER A 58 5.23 -4.80 6.34
CA SER A 58 5.37 -3.54 7.09
C SER A 58 4.50 -2.40 6.56
N VAL A 59 3.84 -2.56 5.41
CA VAL A 59 2.82 -1.61 4.94
C VAL A 59 1.50 -1.98 5.60
N ALA A 60 0.93 -1.03 6.33
CA ALA A 60 -0.35 -1.13 7.02
C ALA A 60 -1.48 -0.45 6.24
#